data_AF-A0A846MS83-F1
#
_entry.id   AF-A0A846MS83-F1
#
_cell.length_a   1.000
_cell.length_b   1.000
_cell.length_c   1.000
_cell.angle_alpha   90.00
_cell.angle_beta   90.00
_cell.angle_gamma   90.00
#
_symmetry.space_group_name_H-M   'P 1'
#
loop_
_entity.id
_entity.type
_entity.pdbx_description
1 polymer ?
#
loop_
_entity_poly.entity_id
_entity_poly.type
_entity_poly.pdbx_seq_one_letter_code
_entity_poly.pdbx_strand_id
1 'polypeptide(L)'
;MIQEEDKAAEIALRLDAIAANLLYPSETDEPFEGFYWLIEKTEGALTKEEVRAILDLPDEVPIEERRFDAFFYPVAVPQDWHSEEELELVNQFQEMIFELRKLLRKPQVFVVGGEVEKEVYIVGKVKEHNFWAGLKTKIVET
;
A
#
# COMPACT_ATOMS: atom_id res chain seq x y z
N MET A 1 11.80 -7.40 -21.30
CA MET A 1 10.87 -6.26 -21.14
C MET A 1 9.43 -6.75 -21.16
N ILE A 2 8.88 -7.29 -22.26
CA ILE A 2 7.49 -7.82 -22.29
C ILE A 2 7.20 -8.84 -21.17
N GLN A 3 8.08 -9.83 -20.96
CA GLN A 3 7.89 -10.85 -19.92
C GLN A 3 7.95 -10.33 -18.46
N GLU A 4 8.54 -9.17 -18.22
CA GLU A 4 8.63 -8.60 -16.86
C GLU A 4 7.40 -7.77 -16.54
N GLU A 5 6.92 -7.01 -17.52
CA GLU A 5 5.67 -6.26 -17.46
C GLU A 5 4.46 -7.18 -17.28
N ASP A 6 4.40 -8.30 -18.02
CA ASP A 6 3.33 -9.30 -17.85
C ASP A 6 3.27 -9.86 -16.41
N LYS A 7 4.43 -10.17 -15.82
CA LYS A 7 4.52 -10.65 -14.44
C LYS A 7 4.15 -9.56 -13.43
N ALA A 8 4.56 -8.32 -13.70
CA ALA A 8 4.23 -7.20 -12.82
C ALA A 8 2.71 -6.94 -12.82
N ALA A 9 2.07 -7.04 -13.99
CA ALA A 9 0.62 -6.98 -14.11
C ALA A 9 -0.08 -8.14 -13.38
N GLU A 10 0.41 -9.38 -13.51
CA GLU A 10 -0.13 -10.52 -12.76
C GLU A 10 -0.04 -10.30 -11.23
N ILE A 11 1.08 -9.75 -10.76
CA ILE A 11 1.27 -9.43 -9.35
C ILE A 11 0.32 -8.33 -8.88
N ALA A 12 0.08 -7.29 -9.69
CA ALA A 12 -0.90 -6.25 -9.37
C ALA A 12 -2.32 -6.83 -9.27
N LEU A 13 -2.73 -7.68 -10.21
CA LEU A 13 -4.04 -8.36 -10.14
C LEU A 13 -4.16 -9.27 -8.91
N ARG A 14 -3.07 -9.91 -8.50
CA ARG A 14 -3.04 -10.70 -7.26
C ARG A 14 -3.18 -9.81 -6.03
N LEU A 15 -2.58 -8.62 -6.05
CA LEU A 15 -2.71 -7.63 -4.99
C LEU A 15 -4.16 -7.11 -4.88
N ASP A 16 -4.82 -6.85 -6.01
CA ASP A 16 -6.27 -6.55 -6.04
C ASP A 16 -7.09 -7.65 -5.36
N ALA A 17 -6.80 -8.91 -5.69
CA ALA A 17 -7.51 -10.05 -5.10
C ALA A 17 -7.26 -10.18 -3.59
N ILE A 18 -6.06 -9.85 -3.10
CA ILE A 18 -5.70 -9.87 -1.67
C ILE A 18 -6.47 -8.80 -0.89
N ALA A 19 -6.76 -7.66 -1.50
CA ALA A 19 -7.45 -6.54 -0.86
C ALA A 19 -8.93 -6.43 -1.27
N ALA A 20 -9.46 -7.43 -1.96
CA ALA A 20 -10.81 -7.40 -2.50
C ALA A 20 -11.85 -7.26 -1.38
N ASN A 21 -12.77 -6.31 -1.55
CA ASN A 21 -13.82 -5.95 -0.57
C ASN A 21 -13.32 -5.34 0.74
N LEU A 22 -12.05 -4.97 0.84
CA LEU A 22 -11.55 -4.14 1.94
C LEU A 22 -11.53 -2.67 1.52
N LEU A 23 -12.09 -1.83 2.39
CA LEU A 23 -12.07 -0.38 2.27
C LEU A 23 -11.24 0.18 3.42
N TYR A 24 -10.32 1.10 3.14
CA TYR A 24 -9.58 1.73 4.22
C TYR A 24 -10.48 2.77 4.91
N PRO A 25 -10.76 2.59 6.22
CA PRO A 25 -11.67 3.48 6.93
C PRO A 25 -11.08 4.88 7.01
N SER A 26 -11.75 5.80 6.34
CA SER A 26 -11.50 7.24 6.35
C SER A 26 -12.85 7.94 6.22
N GLU A 27 -12.92 9.16 5.74
CA GLU A 27 -14.23 9.78 5.48
C GLU A 27 -14.94 9.21 4.24
N THR A 28 -14.22 8.62 3.29
CA THR A 28 -14.79 8.17 2.01
C THR A 28 -14.71 6.66 1.77
N ASP A 29 -14.19 5.88 2.73
CA ASP A 29 -14.05 4.41 2.66
C ASP A 29 -13.56 3.92 1.29
N GLU A 30 -12.32 4.26 0.93
CA GLU A 30 -11.78 4.02 -0.40
C GLU A 30 -11.20 2.59 -0.54
N PRO A 31 -11.34 1.96 -1.72
CA PRO A 31 -10.77 0.64 -1.97
C PRO A 31 -9.25 0.68 -2.06
N PHE A 32 -8.66 -0.51 -2.07
CA PHE A 32 -7.28 -0.71 -2.45
C PHE A 32 -7.17 -1.13 -3.92
N GLU A 33 -6.14 -0.63 -4.60
CA GLU A 33 -5.80 -0.97 -5.98
C GLU A 33 -4.36 -1.47 -6.05
N GLY A 34 -4.15 -2.64 -6.67
CA GLY A 34 -2.85 -3.21 -6.95
C GLY A 34 -2.10 -2.40 -8.01
N PHE A 35 -0.84 -2.10 -7.74
CA PHE A 35 0.03 -1.42 -8.70
C PHE A 35 1.44 -2.01 -8.71
N TYR A 36 2.21 -1.63 -9.73
CA TYR A 36 3.62 -1.97 -9.84
C TYR A 36 4.45 -0.80 -10.39
N TRP A 37 5.76 -0.81 -10.08
CA TRP A 37 6.75 0.10 -10.63
C TRP A 37 7.95 -0.68 -11.18
N LEU A 38 8.25 -0.48 -12.47
CA LEU A 38 9.43 -1.02 -13.14
C LEU A 38 10.56 0.01 -13.08
N ILE A 39 11.30 0.02 -11.97
CA ILE A 39 12.42 0.94 -11.73
C ILE A 39 13.74 0.18 -11.57
N GLU A 40 14.86 0.83 -11.89
CA GLU A 40 16.19 0.21 -11.83
C GLU A 40 16.65 -0.10 -10.39
N LYS A 41 15.99 0.47 -9.37
CA LYS A 41 16.38 0.27 -7.97
C LYS A 41 16.12 -1.18 -7.53
N THR A 42 17.20 -1.94 -7.39
CA THR A 42 17.14 -3.35 -7.02
C THR A 42 17.34 -3.60 -5.52
N GLU A 43 17.91 -2.67 -4.76
CA GLU A 43 18.21 -2.85 -3.34
C GLU A 43 17.93 -1.59 -2.51
N GLY A 44 17.85 -1.78 -1.19
CA GLY A 44 17.54 -0.72 -0.23
C GLY A 44 16.06 -0.40 -0.14
N ALA A 45 15.74 0.56 0.75
CA ALA A 45 14.42 1.13 0.91
C ALA A 45 14.23 2.27 -0.11
N LEU A 46 13.00 2.49 -0.58
CA LEU A 46 12.66 3.69 -1.33
C LEU A 46 12.72 4.92 -0.42
N THR A 47 13.21 6.02 -0.98
CA THR A 47 13.23 7.35 -0.36
C THR A 47 12.07 8.18 -0.87
N LYS A 48 11.75 9.26 -0.17
CA LYS A 48 10.68 10.19 -0.59
C LYS A 48 10.99 10.84 -1.93
N GLU A 49 12.25 11.15 -2.18
CA GLU A 49 12.74 11.77 -3.41
C GLU A 49 12.60 10.82 -4.60
N GLU A 50 12.86 9.52 -4.39
CA GLU A 50 12.63 8.50 -5.42
C GLU A 50 11.14 8.32 -5.71
N VAL A 51 10.29 8.28 -4.67
CA VAL A 51 8.83 8.20 -4.86
C VAL A 51 8.30 9.44 -5.59
N ARG A 52 8.79 10.63 -5.25
CA ARG A 52 8.48 11.88 -5.98
C ARG A 52 8.82 11.75 -7.47
N ALA A 53 10.02 11.27 -7.79
CA ALA A 53 10.45 11.10 -9.17
C ALA A 53 9.63 10.03 -9.93
N ILE A 54 9.28 8.92 -9.27
CA ILE A 54 8.46 7.85 -9.86
C ILE A 54 7.06 8.33 -10.22
N LEU A 55 6.48 9.17 -9.36
CA LEU A 55 5.13 9.71 -9.51
C LEU A 55 5.08 11.03 -10.29
N ASP A 56 6.22 11.54 -10.77
CA ASP A 56 6.35 12.83 -11.47
C ASP A 56 5.71 14.00 -10.71
N LEU A 57 5.92 14.03 -9.39
CA LEU A 57 5.28 15.01 -8.51
C LEU A 57 6.10 16.31 -8.41
N PRO A 58 5.43 17.48 -8.34
CA PRO A 58 6.08 18.73 -7.96
C PRO A 58 6.74 18.69 -6.58
N ASP A 59 7.74 19.54 -6.36
CA ASP A 59 8.46 19.61 -5.09
C ASP A 59 7.56 20.04 -3.94
N GLU A 60 6.54 20.85 -4.23
CA GLU A 60 5.56 21.37 -3.28
C GLU A 60 4.58 20.30 -2.79
N VAL A 61 4.42 19.18 -3.49
CA VAL A 61 3.54 18.08 -3.05
C VAL A 61 4.20 17.37 -1.88
N PRO A 62 3.63 17.41 -0.66
CA PRO A 62 4.25 16.80 0.51
C PRO A 62 4.17 15.27 0.43
N ILE A 63 5.24 14.63 0.90
CA ILE A 63 5.35 13.17 1.01
C ILE A 63 5.75 12.82 2.45
N GLU A 64 4.90 12.06 3.12
CA GLU A 64 5.16 11.49 4.44
C GLU A 64 5.55 10.02 4.29
N GLU A 65 6.55 9.56 5.05
CA GLU A 65 6.86 8.13 5.16
C GLU A 65 6.31 7.65 6.50
N ARG A 66 5.45 6.62 6.44
CA ARG A 66 4.90 5.97 7.63
C ARG A 66 5.45 4.55 7.73
N ARG A 67 5.58 4.08 8.96
CA ARG A 67 5.89 2.67 9.22
C ARG A 67 4.69 1.84 8.84
N PHE A 68 4.91 0.77 8.07
CA PHE A 68 3.89 -0.17 7.61
C PHE A 68 2.96 -0.63 8.76
N ASP A 69 3.52 -1.09 9.88
CA ASP A 69 2.72 -1.56 11.01
C ASP A 69 1.94 -0.44 11.70
N ALA A 70 2.49 0.78 11.71
CA ALA A 70 1.82 1.92 12.33
C ALA A 70 0.63 2.40 11.48
N PHE A 71 0.74 2.33 10.15
CA PHE A 71 -0.34 2.68 9.23
C PHE A 71 -1.56 1.74 9.38
N PHE A 72 -1.31 0.44 9.55
CA PHE A 72 -2.36 -0.56 9.71
C PHE A 72 -2.83 -0.77 11.15
N TYR A 73 -2.12 -0.22 12.15
CA TYR A 73 -2.47 -0.40 13.57
C TYR A 73 -3.96 -0.11 13.88
N PRO A 74 -4.57 0.99 13.38
CA PRO A 74 -5.96 1.31 13.70
C PRO A 74 -6.97 0.26 13.21
N VAL A 75 -6.64 -0.49 12.15
CA VAL A 75 -7.57 -1.41 11.48
C VAL A 75 -7.23 -2.88 11.72
N ALA A 76 -6.00 -3.17 12.14
CA ALA A 76 -5.50 -4.53 12.32
C ALA A 76 -5.35 -4.94 13.79
N VAL A 77 -5.61 -4.03 14.74
CA VAL A 77 -5.53 -4.33 16.18
C VAL A 77 -6.93 -4.38 16.77
N PRO A 78 -7.39 -5.55 17.26
CA PRO A 78 -8.70 -5.67 17.88
C PRO A 78 -8.75 -4.83 19.15
N GLN A 79 -9.87 -4.12 19.34
CA GLN A 79 -10.15 -3.39 20.56
C GLN A 79 -11.25 -4.10 21.36
N ASP A 80 -11.29 -3.84 22.67
CA ASP A 80 -12.29 -4.40 23.59
C ASP A 80 -13.71 -3.90 23.32
N TRP A 81 -13.84 -2.76 22.64
CA TRP A 81 -15.11 -2.16 22.25
C TRP A 81 -15.59 -2.58 20.85
N HIS A 82 -14.84 -3.39 20.10
CA HIS A 82 -15.27 -3.89 18.79
C HIS A 82 -16.41 -4.92 18.92
N SER A 83 -17.40 -4.80 18.05
CA SER A 83 -18.43 -5.80 17.77
C SER A 83 -17.86 -7.01 17.01
N GLU A 84 -18.66 -8.08 16.86
CA GLU A 84 -18.25 -9.26 16.09
C GLU A 84 -17.94 -8.91 14.62
N GLU A 85 -18.74 -8.05 14.00
CA GLU A 85 -18.54 -7.58 12.62
C GLU A 85 -17.23 -6.79 12.47
N GLU A 86 -16.91 -5.92 13.45
CA GLU A 86 -15.65 -5.16 13.45
C GLU A 86 -14.44 -6.08 13.69
N LEU A 87 -14.58 -7.15 14.49
CA LEU A 87 -13.53 -8.15 14.67
C LEU A 87 -13.31 -8.99 13.41
N GLU A 88 -14.36 -9.29 12.64
CA GLU A 88 -14.22 -9.91 11.33
C GLU A 88 -13.42 -9.03 10.36
N LEU A 89 -13.72 -7.72 10.33
CA LEU A 89 -12.96 -6.77 9.52
C LEU A 89 -11.48 -6.70 9.94
N VAL A 90 -11.20 -6.68 11.25
CA VAL A 90 -9.83 -6.75 11.79
C VAL A 90 -9.11 -8.00 11.30
N ASN A 91 -9.77 -9.16 11.31
CA ASN A 91 -9.18 -10.40 10.82
C ASN A 91 -8.87 -10.34 9.32
N GLN A 92 -9.75 -9.76 8.51
CA GLN A 92 -9.52 -9.58 7.07
C GLN A 92 -8.32 -8.65 6.81
N PHE A 93 -8.19 -7.54 7.55
CA PHE A 93 -7.01 -6.67 7.47
C PHE A 93 -5.72 -7.40 7.88
N GLN A 94 -5.77 -8.21 8.93
CA GLN A 94 -4.62 -9.03 9.35
C GLN A 94 -4.21 -10.05 8.29
N GLU A 95 -5.17 -10.70 7.62
CA GLU A 95 -4.91 -11.62 6.52
C GLU A 95 -4.29 -10.90 5.31
N MET A 96 -4.85 -9.75 4.92
CA MET A 96 -4.29 -8.90 3.86
C MET A 96 -2.83 -8.52 4.17
N ILE A 97 -2.55 -8.06 5.40
CA ILE A 97 -1.20 -7.71 5.86
C ILE A 97 -0.24 -8.91 5.80
N PHE A 98 -0.72 -10.09 6.20
CA PHE A 98 0.05 -11.31 6.14
C PHE A 98 0.44 -11.68 4.71
N GLU A 99 -0.51 -11.61 3.76
CA GLU A 99 -0.24 -11.88 2.35
C GLU A 99 0.68 -10.84 1.71
N LEU A 100 0.53 -9.54 2.03
CA LEU A 100 1.47 -8.49 1.63
C LEU A 100 2.89 -8.79 2.10
N ARG A 101 3.06 -9.19 3.36
CA ARG A 101 4.37 -9.55 3.92
C ARG A 101 4.95 -10.83 3.31
N LYS A 102 4.12 -11.73 2.78
CA LYS A 102 4.58 -12.90 2.04
C LYS A 102 5.09 -12.52 0.65
N LEU A 103 4.40 -11.60 -0.02
CA LEU A 103 4.71 -11.18 -1.39
C LEU A 103 5.86 -10.16 -1.48
N LEU A 104 5.89 -9.21 -0.55
CA LEU A 104 6.76 -8.03 -0.59
C LEU A 104 7.88 -8.12 0.45
N ARG A 105 9.07 -7.60 0.12
CA ARG A 105 10.19 -7.42 1.04
C ARG A 105 10.09 -6.03 1.67
N LYS A 106 10.09 -5.99 3.01
CA LYS A 106 10.16 -4.75 3.81
C LYS A 106 9.25 -3.65 3.26
N PRO A 107 7.92 -3.88 3.20
CA PRO A 107 7.00 -2.88 2.66
C PRO A 107 7.09 -1.56 3.44
N GLN A 108 6.97 -0.46 2.71
CA GLN A 108 6.97 0.92 3.17
C GLN A 108 5.64 1.57 2.84
N VAL A 109 5.29 2.63 3.56
CA VAL A 109 4.06 3.39 3.31
C VAL A 109 4.43 4.83 3.04
N PHE A 110 4.00 5.34 1.89
CA PHE A 110 4.14 6.75 1.52
C PHE A 110 2.76 7.37 1.44
N VAL A 111 2.55 8.46 2.16
CA VAL A 111 1.33 9.27 2.11
C VAL A 111 1.65 10.54 1.33
N VAL A 112 0.95 10.75 0.23
CA VAL A 112 1.24 11.78 -0.78
C VAL A 112 0.02 12.66 -0.94
N GLY A 113 0.17 13.98 -0.84
CA GLY A 113 -0.94 14.91 -1.08
C GLY A 113 -1.18 15.89 0.06
N GLY A 114 -2.11 16.83 -0.17
CA GLY A 114 -2.38 17.95 0.73
C GLY A 114 -3.07 17.55 2.04
N GLU A 115 -3.54 18.53 2.80
CA GLU A 115 -4.14 18.29 4.12
C GLU A 115 -5.43 17.47 4.04
N VAL A 116 -6.25 17.72 3.01
CA VAL A 116 -7.61 17.15 2.89
C VAL A 116 -7.63 15.80 2.19
N GLU A 117 -6.81 15.63 1.15
CA GLU A 117 -6.87 14.47 0.27
C GLU A 117 -5.46 13.92 0.03
N LYS A 118 -5.27 12.65 0.37
CA LYS A 118 -3.96 11.99 0.30
C LYS A 118 -4.08 10.63 -0.38
N GLU A 119 -3.13 10.33 -1.25
CA GLU A 119 -2.92 9.01 -1.83
C GLU A 119 -1.90 8.26 -0.98
N VAL A 120 -2.22 7.02 -0.64
CA VAL A 120 -1.36 6.15 0.16
C VAL A 120 -0.81 5.06 -0.73
N TYR A 121 0.52 4.94 -0.76
CA TYR A 121 1.24 3.89 -1.48
C TYR A 121 1.90 2.95 -0.48
N ILE A 122 1.37 1.72 -0.39
CA ILE A 122 1.92 0.63 0.41
C ILE A 122 2.76 -0.24 -0.52
N VAL A 123 4.07 -0.02 -0.54
CA VAL A 123 4.96 -0.55 -1.58
C VAL A 123 6.10 -1.35 -1.02
N GLY A 124 6.48 -2.43 -1.69
CA GLY A 124 7.71 -3.14 -1.38
C GLY A 124 8.28 -3.83 -2.61
N LYS A 125 9.52 -4.30 -2.48
CA LYS A 125 10.13 -5.10 -3.54
C LYS A 125 9.49 -6.48 -3.59
N VAL A 126 9.05 -6.93 -4.77
CA VAL A 126 8.50 -8.28 -4.93
C VAL A 126 9.58 -9.32 -4.65
N LYS A 127 9.28 -10.33 -3.82
CA LYS A 127 10.31 -11.27 -3.34
C LYS A 127 10.95 -12.13 -4.44
N GLU A 128 10.16 -12.48 -5.44
CA GLU A 128 10.49 -13.43 -6.51
C GLU A 128 10.98 -12.74 -7.78
N HIS A 129 10.86 -11.42 -7.87
CA HIS A 129 11.12 -10.64 -9.07
C HIS A 129 11.91 -9.36 -8.78
N ASN A 130 12.33 -8.65 -9.84
CA ASN A 130 13.16 -7.47 -9.72
C ASN A 130 12.39 -6.17 -9.98
N PHE A 131 11.17 -6.07 -9.47
CA PHE A 131 10.34 -4.87 -9.54
C PHE A 131 9.66 -4.60 -8.20
N TRP A 132 9.06 -3.42 -8.10
CA TRP A 132 8.31 -2.97 -6.92
C TRP A 132 6.82 -3.10 -7.20
N ALA A 133 6.06 -3.48 -6.18
CA ALA A 133 4.61 -3.59 -6.27
C ALA A 133 3.97 -3.30 -4.92
N GLY A 134 2.68 -3.03 -4.93
CA GLY A 134 2.00 -2.56 -3.74
C GLY A 134 0.51 -2.38 -3.91
N LEU A 135 -0.11 -1.93 -2.83
CA LEU A 135 -1.48 -1.44 -2.83
C LEU A 135 -1.48 0.07 -2.74
N LYS A 136 -2.33 0.70 -3.53
CA LYS A 136 -2.66 2.11 -3.45
C LYS A 136 -4.04 2.25 -2.83
N THR A 137 -4.24 3.24 -1.98
CA THR A 137 -5.58 3.67 -1.54
C THR A 137 -5.59 5.19 -1.38
N LYS A 138 -6.72 5.74 -0.96
CA LYS A 138 -6.92 7.16 -0.74
C LYS A 138 -7.47 7.38 0.66
N ILE A 139 -7.00 8.43 1.33
CA ILE A 139 -7.52 8.86 2.62
C ILE A 139 -7.95 10.32 2.53
N VAL A 140 -9.11 10.61 3.11
CA VAL A 140 -9.62 11.97 3.30
C VAL A 140 -9.60 12.27 4.78
N GLU A 141 -9.05 13.42 5.15
CA GLU A 141 -8.94 13.92 6.53
C GLU A 141 -9.51 15.35 6.59
N THR A 142 -10.53 15.62 7.42
CA THR A 142 -11.06 16.99 7.66
C THR A 142 -10.58 17.64 8.95
#